data_AF-A0A9X0XDR5-F1
#
_entry.id   AF-A0A9X0XDR5-F1
#
_cell.length_a   1.000
_cell.length_b   1.000
_cell.length_c   1.000
_cell.angle_alpha   90.00
_cell.angle_beta   90.00
_cell.angle_gamma   90.00
#
_symmetry.space_group_name_H-M   'P 1'
#
loop_
_entity.id
_entity.type
_entity.pdbx_description
1 polymer ?
#
loop_
_entity_poly.entity_id
_entity_poly.type
_entity_poly.pdbx_seq_one_letter_code
_entity_poly.pdbx_strand_id
1 'polypeptide(L)'
;MTSSVPQAAVVGGSVVAFAAGLPESHREDVYLSTIYAQRATRAAYNDGLSGDWFDYYCKTLKFIGWDVPRPEGLAPVQGGSMGEAASQHIATRLGEAFSDPTNRALAALERNTQALELFESTSLSQDAGFFQMIPCVQKDAHRVEMGIYHRQFQLRREMSRFLFINQDDLMQSSTEQMSVITFNTLYYAQFRDKVKKSVLSQAIKDLSALEI
;
A
#
# COMPACT_ATOMS: atom_id res chain seq x y z
N MET A 1 -1.17 18.49 21.01
CA MET A 1 -0.15 17.48 20.68
C MET A 1 0.03 17.53 19.18
N THR A 2 1.18 18.02 18.68
CA THR A 2 1.47 18.02 17.24
C THR A 2 1.74 16.56 16.82
N SER A 3 0.71 15.92 16.27
CA SER A 3 0.81 14.57 15.70
C SER A 3 1.79 14.61 14.53
N SER A 4 3.01 14.12 14.71
CA SER A 4 3.99 13.99 13.63
C SER A 4 3.55 12.89 12.66
N VAL A 5 3.60 13.14 11.36
CA VAL A 5 3.30 12.12 10.33
C VAL A 5 4.28 10.94 10.47
N PRO A 6 3.78 9.70 10.66
CA PRO A 6 4.62 8.54 10.97
C PRO A 6 5.59 8.16 9.85
N GLN A 7 6.63 7.40 10.20
CA GLN A 7 7.64 6.86 9.27
C GLN A 7 7.19 5.57 8.58
N ALA A 8 6.23 4.86 9.16
CA ALA A 8 5.53 3.76 8.53
C ALA A 8 4.13 3.63 9.13
N ALA A 9 3.14 3.24 8.34
CA ALA A 9 1.79 3.00 8.83
C ALA A 9 1.03 2.05 7.92
N VAL A 10 0.02 1.40 8.50
CA VAL A 10 -1.01 0.65 7.76
C VAL A 10 -2.02 1.63 7.19
N VAL A 11 -2.32 1.49 5.90
CA VAL A 11 -3.20 2.37 5.13
C VAL A 11 -4.13 1.51 4.29
N GLY A 12 -5.25 1.08 4.86
CA GLY A 12 -6.07 0.03 4.25
C GLY A 12 -5.23 -1.25 4.05
N GLY A 13 -5.37 -1.91 2.91
CA GLY A 13 -4.60 -3.12 2.57
C GLY A 13 -3.14 -2.84 2.14
N SER A 14 -2.52 -1.79 2.67
CA SER A 14 -1.15 -1.38 2.34
C SER A 14 -0.33 -1.08 3.58
N VAL A 15 0.95 -1.41 3.54
CA VAL A 15 1.96 -0.89 4.47
C VAL A 15 2.80 0.14 3.72
N VAL A 16 2.69 1.40 4.11
CA VAL A 16 3.52 2.49 3.56
C VAL A 16 4.69 2.73 4.51
N ALA A 17 5.90 2.78 3.96
CA ALA A 17 7.13 2.95 4.73
C ALA A 17 8.06 3.96 4.07
N PHE A 18 8.65 4.85 4.85
CA PHE A 18 9.51 5.92 4.35
C PHE A 18 10.98 5.68 4.69
N ALA A 19 11.85 5.96 3.72
CA ALA A 19 13.27 6.12 4.00
C ALA A 19 13.49 7.34 4.92
N ALA A 20 14.58 7.29 5.67
CA ALA A 20 14.97 8.39 6.56
C ALA A 20 15.18 9.68 5.75
N GLY A 21 14.80 10.82 6.31
CA GLY A 21 15.02 12.14 5.72
C GLY A 21 13.91 12.63 4.78
N LEU A 22 12.91 11.82 4.43
CA LEU A 22 11.78 12.31 3.65
C LEU A 22 10.99 13.36 4.45
N PRO A 23 10.74 14.58 3.93
CA PRO A 23 10.01 15.63 4.66
C PRO A 23 8.60 15.20 5.10
N GLU A 24 8.15 15.72 6.23
CA GLU A 24 6.82 15.41 6.77
C GLU A 24 5.68 15.75 5.81
N SER A 25 5.76 16.88 5.13
CA SER A 25 4.79 17.28 4.10
C SER A 25 4.70 16.28 2.94
N HIS A 26 5.83 15.70 2.54
CA HIS A 26 5.87 14.69 1.48
C HIS A 26 5.26 13.38 1.97
N ARG A 27 5.50 12.99 3.24
CA ARG A 27 4.87 11.83 3.85
C ARG A 27 3.35 12.01 3.94
N GLU A 28 2.87 13.20 4.30
CA GLU A 28 1.42 13.51 4.32
C GLU A 28 0.80 13.34 2.94
N ASP A 29 1.39 13.93 1.90
CA ASP A 29 0.88 13.83 0.52
C ASP A 29 0.84 12.38 0.02
N VAL A 30 1.87 11.58 0.35
CA VAL A 30 1.91 10.15 0.04
C VAL A 30 0.78 9.41 0.75
N TYR A 31 0.63 9.59 2.07
CA TYR A 31 -0.44 8.95 2.82
C TYR A 31 -1.82 9.31 2.29
N LEU A 32 -2.08 10.59 2.04
CA LEU A 32 -3.36 11.04 1.50
C LEU A 32 -3.64 10.44 0.12
N SER A 33 -2.62 10.35 -0.75
CA SER A 33 -2.73 9.72 -2.06
C SER A 33 -3.04 8.23 -1.95
N THR A 34 -2.35 7.51 -1.06
CA THR A 34 -2.61 6.08 -0.80
C THR A 34 -4.00 5.85 -0.23
N ILE A 35 -4.45 6.64 0.76
CA ILE A 35 -5.81 6.53 1.33
C ILE A 35 -6.86 6.73 0.24
N TYR A 36 -6.69 7.77 -0.59
CA TYR A 36 -7.60 8.07 -1.69
C TYR A 36 -7.67 6.91 -2.69
N ALA A 37 -6.51 6.39 -3.12
CA ALA A 37 -6.44 5.31 -4.09
C ALA A 37 -6.99 3.99 -3.53
N GLN A 38 -6.62 3.60 -2.31
CA GLN A 38 -7.15 2.41 -1.63
C GLN A 38 -8.68 2.43 -1.54
N ARG A 39 -9.26 3.58 -1.16
CA ARG A 39 -10.70 3.73 -1.02
C ARG A 39 -11.43 3.67 -2.36
N ALA A 40 -10.94 4.40 -3.35
CA ALA A 40 -11.53 4.41 -4.69
C ALA A 40 -11.47 3.02 -5.34
N THR A 41 -10.32 2.34 -5.24
CA THR A 41 -10.17 0.97 -5.74
C THR A 41 -11.11 0.01 -5.02
N ARG A 42 -11.21 0.08 -3.68
CA ARG A 42 -12.12 -0.78 -2.92
C ARG A 42 -13.57 -0.60 -3.32
N ALA A 43 -14.02 0.65 -3.43
CA ALA A 43 -15.38 0.95 -3.86
C ALA A 43 -15.64 0.38 -5.26
N ALA A 44 -14.75 0.64 -6.22
CA ALA A 44 -14.88 0.11 -7.58
C ALA A 44 -14.87 -1.42 -7.63
N TYR A 45 -14.07 -2.08 -6.82
CA TYR A 45 -14.02 -3.55 -6.74
C TYR A 45 -15.31 -4.12 -6.16
N ASN A 46 -15.82 -3.54 -5.06
CA ASN A 46 -17.07 -3.96 -4.43
C ASN A 46 -18.29 -3.72 -5.34
N ASP A 47 -18.27 -2.66 -6.14
CA ASP A 47 -19.32 -2.35 -7.12
C ASP A 47 -19.19 -3.17 -8.43
N GLY A 48 -18.19 -4.06 -8.53
CA GLY A 48 -17.93 -4.88 -9.72
C GLY A 48 -17.42 -4.10 -10.93
N LEU A 49 -16.94 -2.87 -10.74
CA LEU A 49 -16.48 -1.96 -11.78
C LEU A 49 -15.02 -2.21 -12.20
N SER A 50 -14.26 -3.00 -11.42
CA SER A 50 -12.90 -3.44 -11.80
C SER A 50 -12.65 -4.89 -11.41
N GLY A 51 -12.18 -5.70 -12.38
CA GLY A 51 -11.68 -7.05 -12.11
C GLY A 51 -10.19 -7.11 -11.74
N ASP A 52 -9.44 -6.04 -12.02
CA ASP A 52 -8.01 -5.91 -11.72
C ASP A 52 -7.83 -4.82 -10.66
N TRP A 53 -7.52 -5.23 -9.43
CA TRP A 53 -7.34 -4.32 -8.30
C TRP A 53 -6.16 -3.37 -8.54
N PHE A 54 -5.03 -3.91 -8.97
CA PHE A 54 -3.78 -3.17 -9.03
C PHE A 54 -3.75 -2.17 -10.17
N ASP A 55 -4.29 -2.54 -11.33
CA ASP A 55 -4.44 -1.63 -12.45
C ASP A 55 -5.34 -0.44 -12.09
N TYR A 56 -6.47 -0.67 -11.40
CA TYR A 56 -7.35 0.41 -10.96
C TYR A 56 -6.68 1.32 -9.92
N TYR A 57 -5.95 0.74 -8.96
CA TYR A 57 -5.16 1.49 -7.99
C TYR A 57 -4.14 2.40 -8.69
N CYS A 58 -3.37 1.85 -9.63
CA CYS A 58 -2.39 2.59 -10.42
C CYS A 58 -3.04 3.72 -11.26
N LYS A 59 -4.16 3.44 -11.91
CA LYS A 59 -4.93 4.46 -12.68
C LYS A 59 -5.46 5.57 -11.78
N THR A 60 -5.88 5.24 -10.57
CA THR A 60 -6.36 6.24 -9.60
C THR A 60 -5.23 7.17 -9.16
N LEU A 61 -4.04 6.63 -8.90
CA LEU A 61 -2.86 7.45 -8.59
C LEU A 61 -2.48 8.34 -9.78
N LYS A 62 -2.50 7.79 -10.99
CA LYS A 62 -2.27 8.57 -12.22
C LYS A 62 -3.25 9.73 -12.37
N PHE A 63 -4.52 9.52 -12.05
CA PHE A 63 -5.56 10.56 -12.12
C PHE A 63 -5.32 11.74 -11.16
N ILE A 64 -4.66 11.51 -10.02
CA ILE A 64 -4.31 12.57 -9.05
C ILE A 64 -2.87 13.09 -9.23
N GLY A 65 -2.27 12.84 -10.40
CA GLY A 65 -1.02 13.47 -10.82
C GLY A 65 0.26 12.68 -10.57
N TRP A 66 0.17 11.39 -10.22
CA TRP A 66 1.34 10.52 -10.17
C TRP A 66 1.77 10.10 -11.58
N ASP A 67 3.08 10.03 -11.81
CA ASP A 67 3.64 9.38 -12.99
C ASP A 67 3.74 7.88 -12.73
N VAL A 68 2.87 7.12 -13.40
CA VAL A 68 2.65 5.70 -13.16
C VAL A 68 2.98 4.93 -14.44
N PRO A 69 4.15 4.27 -14.52
CA PRO A 69 4.44 3.32 -15.58
C PRO A 69 3.55 2.08 -15.48
N ARG A 70 3.51 1.29 -16.56
CA ARG A 70 2.78 0.03 -16.58
C ARG A 70 3.37 -0.93 -15.52
N PRO A 71 2.54 -1.53 -14.65
CA PRO A 71 3.00 -2.56 -13.73
C PRO A 71 3.64 -3.76 -14.42
N GLU A 72 4.70 -4.29 -13.82
CA GLU A 72 5.34 -5.53 -14.23
C GLU A 72 4.82 -6.71 -13.41
N GLY A 73 4.65 -7.87 -14.04
CA GLY A 73 4.42 -9.12 -13.33
C GLY A 73 5.72 -9.65 -12.72
N LEU A 74 5.63 -10.25 -11.53
CA LEU A 74 6.74 -10.87 -10.84
C LEU A 74 6.61 -12.39 -10.85
N ALA A 75 7.74 -13.07 -11.00
CA ALA A 75 7.79 -14.52 -10.80
C ALA A 75 7.70 -14.83 -9.29
N PRO A 76 6.91 -15.83 -8.86
CA PRO A 76 6.79 -16.17 -7.46
C PRO A 76 8.14 -16.54 -6.84
N VAL A 77 8.44 -16.00 -5.66
CA VAL A 77 9.56 -16.46 -4.82
C VAL A 77 9.14 -17.75 -4.11
N GLN A 78 10.01 -18.75 -4.10
CA GLN A 78 9.78 -20.03 -3.41
C GLN A 78 10.25 -19.97 -1.96
N GLY A 79 9.48 -20.56 -1.04
CA GLY A 79 9.80 -20.64 0.38
C GLY A 79 9.63 -19.32 1.14
N GLY A 80 9.65 -19.39 2.48
CA GLY A 80 9.46 -18.24 3.37
C GLY A 80 8.02 -17.73 3.45
N SER A 81 7.87 -16.62 4.15
CA SER A 81 6.60 -15.93 4.35
C SER A 81 6.31 -14.89 3.26
N MET A 82 5.04 -14.45 3.13
CA MET A 82 4.68 -13.46 2.10
C MET A 82 5.39 -12.10 2.31
N GLY A 83 5.65 -11.72 3.57
CA GLY A 83 6.42 -10.52 3.89
C GLY A 83 7.88 -10.60 3.44
N GLU A 84 8.51 -11.77 3.62
CA GLU A 84 9.88 -12.02 3.15
C GLU A 84 9.97 -12.01 1.62
N ALA A 85 9.01 -12.63 0.93
CA ALA A 85 8.94 -12.59 -0.53
C ALA A 85 8.80 -11.15 -1.06
N ALA A 86 7.91 -10.35 -0.45
CA ALA A 86 7.74 -8.94 -0.80
C ALA A 86 9.04 -8.13 -0.60
N SER A 87 9.71 -8.33 0.54
CA SER A 87 10.99 -7.68 0.83
C SER A 87 12.08 -8.08 -0.16
N GLN A 88 12.16 -9.37 -0.52
CA GLN A 88 13.14 -9.88 -1.47
C GLN A 88 12.92 -9.29 -2.87
N HIS A 89 11.67 -9.17 -3.32
CA HIS A 89 11.36 -8.51 -4.59
C HIS A 89 11.76 -7.04 -4.58
N ILE A 90 11.45 -6.32 -3.50
CA ILE A 90 11.81 -4.92 -3.34
C ILE A 90 13.34 -4.75 -3.35
N ALA A 91 14.07 -5.57 -2.59
CA ALA A 91 15.54 -5.53 -2.57
C ALA A 91 16.14 -5.81 -3.95
N THR A 92 15.65 -6.84 -4.64
CA THR A 92 16.20 -7.26 -5.93
C THR A 92 15.94 -6.26 -7.05
N ARG A 93 14.74 -5.64 -7.07
CA ARG A 93 14.32 -4.75 -8.15
C ARG A 93 14.66 -3.28 -7.88
N LEU A 94 14.58 -2.83 -6.64
CA LEU A 94 14.67 -1.42 -6.27
C LEU A 94 15.91 -1.09 -5.41
N GLY A 95 16.55 -2.10 -4.85
CA GLY A 95 17.73 -1.94 -4.02
C GLY A 95 17.44 -1.55 -2.56
N GLU A 96 18.54 -1.39 -1.81
CA GLU A 96 18.55 -1.23 -0.36
C GLU A 96 17.73 -0.04 0.14
N ALA A 97 17.77 1.09 -0.59
CA ALA A 97 17.04 2.31 -0.25
C ALA A 97 15.52 2.08 -0.08
N PHE A 98 14.95 1.10 -0.79
CA PHE A 98 13.54 0.72 -0.69
C PHE A 98 13.32 -0.50 0.22
N SER A 99 14.22 -1.49 0.23
CA SER A 99 14.04 -2.67 1.07
C SER A 99 14.23 -2.38 2.56
N ASP A 100 15.11 -1.45 2.91
CA ASP A 100 15.36 -1.05 4.30
C ASP A 100 14.13 -0.53 5.04
N PRO A 101 13.42 0.50 4.53
CA PRO A 101 12.18 0.95 5.18
C PRO A 101 11.11 -0.14 5.17
N THR A 102 11.05 -0.99 4.13
CA THR A 102 10.13 -2.13 4.07
C THR A 102 10.38 -3.12 5.21
N ASN A 103 11.63 -3.55 5.41
CA ASN A 103 12.02 -4.48 6.45
C ASN A 103 11.74 -3.94 7.85
N ARG A 104 12.06 -2.66 8.10
CA ARG A 104 11.72 -2.01 9.37
C ARG A 104 10.22 -1.97 9.62
N ALA A 105 9.43 -1.68 8.58
CA ALA A 105 7.97 -1.62 8.69
C ALA A 105 7.37 -3.00 8.95
N LEU A 106 7.85 -4.06 8.29
CA LEU A 106 7.42 -5.44 8.56
C LEU A 106 7.73 -5.87 10.00
N ALA A 107 8.96 -5.61 10.48
CA ALA A 107 9.34 -5.93 11.85
C ALA A 107 8.54 -5.14 12.90
N ALA A 108 8.19 -3.88 12.59
CA ALA A 108 7.33 -3.07 13.45
C ALA A 108 5.87 -3.55 13.45
N LEU A 109 5.35 -3.94 12.27
CA LEU A 109 4.00 -4.46 12.11
C LEU A 109 3.81 -5.77 12.86
N GLU A 110 4.77 -6.69 12.78
CA GLU A 110 4.72 -7.98 13.49
C GLU A 110 4.60 -7.81 15.01
N ARG A 111 5.20 -6.75 15.55
CA ARG A 111 5.20 -6.45 16.99
C ARG A 111 4.00 -5.61 17.45
N ASN A 112 3.18 -5.11 16.52
CA ASN A 112 2.05 -4.24 16.80
C ASN A 112 0.74 -4.96 16.42
N THR A 113 0.16 -5.66 17.39
CA THR A 113 -1.06 -6.46 17.21
C THR A 113 -2.21 -5.66 16.62
N GLN A 114 -2.44 -4.43 17.09
CA GLN A 114 -3.54 -3.60 16.59
C GLN A 114 -3.35 -3.19 15.12
N ALA A 115 -2.12 -2.81 14.75
CA ALA A 115 -1.82 -2.47 13.37
C ALA A 115 -1.92 -3.71 12.46
N LEU A 116 -1.48 -4.87 12.96
CA LEU A 116 -1.58 -6.13 12.23
C LEU A 116 -3.03 -6.56 12.01
N GLU A 117 -3.88 -6.50 13.04
CA GLU A 117 -5.31 -6.79 12.93
C GLU A 117 -6.01 -5.87 11.93
N LEU A 118 -5.71 -4.56 11.97
CA LEU A 118 -6.25 -3.61 10.99
C LEU A 118 -5.78 -3.91 9.57
N PHE A 119 -4.51 -4.27 9.41
CA PHE A 119 -3.96 -4.63 8.11
C PHE A 119 -4.62 -5.91 7.57
N GLU A 120 -4.80 -6.93 8.41
CA GLU A 120 -5.44 -8.19 8.03
C GLU A 120 -6.92 -7.99 7.69
N SER A 121 -7.67 -7.26 8.52
CA SER A 121 -9.10 -7.02 8.30
C SER A 121 -9.37 -6.20 7.03
N THR A 122 -8.37 -5.48 6.53
CA THR A 122 -8.46 -4.73 5.29
C THR A 122 -7.85 -5.47 4.11
N SER A 123 -6.87 -6.36 4.32
CA SER A 123 -6.21 -7.10 3.23
C SER A 123 -6.90 -8.41 2.87
N LEU A 124 -7.73 -8.96 3.76
CA LEU A 124 -8.37 -10.26 3.59
C LEU A 124 -9.87 -10.14 3.33
N SER A 125 -10.36 -11.02 2.46
CA SER A 125 -11.76 -11.45 2.35
C SER A 125 -11.86 -12.94 2.72
N GLN A 126 -13.04 -13.53 2.57
CA GLN A 126 -13.31 -14.89 3.03
C GLN A 126 -12.39 -15.95 2.38
N ASP A 127 -12.14 -15.84 1.08
CA ASP A 127 -11.41 -16.82 0.26
C ASP A 127 -10.23 -16.22 -0.52
N ALA A 128 -10.02 -14.90 -0.40
CA ALA A 128 -8.98 -14.19 -1.12
C ALA A 128 -8.34 -13.10 -0.25
N GLY A 129 -7.19 -12.62 -0.69
CA GLY A 129 -6.53 -11.50 -0.07
C GLY A 129 -5.73 -10.72 -1.08
N PHE A 130 -5.48 -9.47 -0.75
CA PHE A 130 -4.52 -8.66 -1.45
C PHE A 130 -3.80 -7.76 -0.46
N PHE A 131 -2.54 -7.47 -0.74
CA PHE A 131 -1.80 -6.48 0.02
C PHE A 131 -0.79 -5.75 -0.83
N GLN A 132 -0.31 -4.64 -0.30
CA GLN A 132 0.76 -3.86 -0.90
C GLN A 132 1.83 -3.48 0.12
N MET A 133 3.08 -3.55 -0.32
CA MET A 133 4.22 -2.98 0.40
C MET A 133 4.70 -1.77 -0.40
N ILE A 134 4.71 -0.61 0.26
CA ILE A 134 4.89 0.69 -0.39
C ILE A 134 6.07 1.45 0.24
N PRO A 135 7.31 1.05 -0.05
CA PRO A 135 8.48 1.85 0.30
C PRO A 135 8.55 3.15 -0.51
N CYS A 136 8.87 4.24 0.17
CA CYS A 136 8.94 5.57 -0.38
C CYS A 136 10.30 6.20 -0.07
N VAL A 137 10.95 6.76 -1.09
CA VAL A 137 12.26 7.40 -0.98
C VAL A 137 12.24 8.80 -1.57
N GLN A 138 13.15 9.65 -1.12
CA GLN A 138 13.35 10.95 -1.73
C GLN A 138 14.20 10.79 -2.99
N LYS A 139 13.68 11.21 -4.14
CA LYS A 139 14.46 11.28 -5.38
C LYS A 139 15.26 12.58 -5.44
N ASP A 140 14.61 13.70 -5.12
CA ASP A 140 15.23 15.02 -4.95
C ASP A 140 14.34 15.96 -4.12
N ALA A 141 14.67 17.26 -4.09
CA ALA A 141 13.97 18.26 -3.28
C ALA A 141 12.44 18.31 -3.51
N HIS A 142 11.97 17.97 -4.71
CA HIS A 142 10.55 18.10 -5.07
C HIS A 142 9.94 16.79 -5.55
N ARG A 143 10.70 15.70 -5.61
CA ARG A 143 10.24 14.41 -6.12
C ARG A 143 10.39 13.28 -5.10
N VAL A 144 9.31 12.51 -4.98
CA VAL A 144 9.26 11.27 -4.19
C VAL A 144 9.10 10.11 -5.16
N GLU A 145 9.84 9.03 -4.92
CA GLU A 145 9.63 7.76 -5.60
C GLU A 145 8.95 6.78 -4.66
N MET A 146 7.94 6.10 -5.18
CA MET A 146 7.18 5.09 -4.46
C MET A 146 7.31 3.77 -5.22
N GLY A 147 7.96 2.80 -4.60
CA GLY A 147 7.90 1.42 -5.04
C GLY A 147 6.60 0.80 -4.53
N ILE A 148 5.82 0.18 -5.40
CA ILE A 148 4.59 -0.52 -5.02
C ILE A 148 4.78 -1.97 -5.40
N TYR A 149 5.00 -2.82 -4.40
CA TYR A 149 4.78 -4.25 -4.54
C TYR A 149 3.30 -4.54 -4.25
N HIS A 150 2.66 -5.33 -5.10
CA HIS A 150 1.30 -5.79 -4.93
C HIS A 150 1.25 -7.31 -5.07
N ARG A 151 0.52 -7.96 -4.17
CA ARG A 151 0.20 -9.38 -4.28
C ARG A 151 -1.29 -9.57 -4.06
N GLN A 152 -1.91 -10.33 -4.95
CA GLN A 152 -3.27 -10.83 -4.81
C GLN A 152 -3.22 -12.36 -4.78
N PHE A 153 -3.95 -12.98 -3.87
CA PHE A 153 -3.91 -14.42 -3.65
C PHE A 153 -5.29 -14.99 -3.31
N GLN A 154 -5.46 -16.28 -3.59
CA GLN A 154 -6.60 -17.07 -3.13
C GLN A 154 -6.14 -18.06 -2.07
N LEU A 155 -6.87 -18.11 -0.97
CA LEU A 155 -6.59 -18.98 0.16
C LEU A 155 -7.35 -20.30 0.03
N ARG A 156 -6.73 -21.40 0.49
CA ARG A 156 -7.44 -22.68 0.62
C ARG A 156 -8.37 -22.73 1.85
N ARG A 157 -8.17 -21.84 2.84
CA ARG A 157 -8.92 -21.72 4.12
C ARG A 157 -8.85 -20.28 4.68
N GLU A 158 -9.81 -19.87 5.52
CA GLU A 158 -9.78 -18.60 6.27
C GLU A 158 -8.54 -18.54 7.21
N MET A 159 -7.75 -17.47 7.16
CA MET A 159 -6.46 -17.37 7.87
C MET A 159 -6.15 -15.95 8.37
N SER A 160 -5.58 -15.86 9.57
CA SER A 160 -4.92 -14.66 10.14
C SER A 160 -3.39 -14.75 10.02
N ARG A 161 -2.65 -13.64 10.11
CA ARG A 161 -1.16 -13.56 10.11
C ARG A 161 -0.46 -14.02 8.85
N PHE A 162 -1.11 -13.89 7.68
CA PHE A 162 -0.63 -14.41 6.40
C PHE A 162 0.74 -13.86 5.94
N LEU A 163 1.15 -12.67 6.41
CA LEU A 163 2.47 -12.12 6.08
C LEU A 163 3.64 -12.90 6.68
N PHE A 164 3.40 -13.69 7.73
CA PHE A 164 4.44 -14.30 8.57
C PHE A 164 4.35 -15.83 8.61
N ILE A 165 3.49 -16.44 7.80
CA ILE A 165 3.33 -17.89 7.70
C ILE A 165 3.92 -18.36 6.37
N ASN A 166 4.50 -19.57 6.36
CA ASN A 166 5.04 -20.19 5.15
C ASN A 166 3.97 -20.36 4.07
N GLN A 167 4.30 -19.96 2.84
CA GLN A 167 3.34 -19.89 1.73
C GLN A 167 2.99 -21.23 1.06
N ASP A 168 3.85 -22.25 1.19
CA ASP A 168 3.79 -23.49 0.39
C ASP A 168 2.53 -24.37 0.65
N ASP A 169 1.87 -24.20 1.79
CA ASP A 169 0.70 -25.02 2.19
C ASP A 169 -0.66 -24.29 2.09
N LEU A 170 -0.67 -22.99 1.78
CA LEU A 170 -1.82 -22.12 2.07
C LEU A 170 -2.60 -21.62 0.86
N MET A 171 -1.98 -21.61 -0.31
CA MET A 171 -2.48 -20.84 -1.45
C MET A 171 -3.01 -21.72 -2.58
N GLN A 172 -4.11 -21.29 -3.18
CA GLN A 172 -4.65 -21.88 -4.40
C GLN A 172 -4.06 -21.20 -5.64
N SER A 173 -3.93 -19.88 -5.62
CA SER A 173 -3.33 -19.08 -6.69
C SER A 173 -2.74 -17.77 -6.14
N SER A 174 -1.78 -17.18 -6.86
CA SER A 174 -1.15 -15.89 -6.54
C SER A 174 -0.85 -15.13 -7.82
N THR A 175 -1.00 -13.81 -7.77
CA THR A 175 -0.45 -12.88 -8.77
C THR A 175 0.36 -11.83 -8.03
N GLU A 176 1.60 -11.62 -8.46
CA GLU A 176 2.49 -10.62 -7.91
C GLU A 176 2.86 -9.61 -8.98
N GLN A 177 2.81 -8.34 -8.63
CA GLN A 177 3.06 -7.23 -9.54
C GLN A 177 3.85 -6.13 -8.84
N MET A 178 4.58 -5.34 -9.62
CA MET A 178 5.35 -4.23 -9.11
C MET A 178 5.32 -3.02 -10.04
N SER A 179 5.34 -1.82 -9.46
CA SER A 179 5.54 -0.58 -10.20
C SER A 179 6.36 0.41 -9.37
N VAL A 180 7.17 1.24 -10.02
CA VAL A 180 7.83 2.39 -9.40
C VAL A 180 7.19 3.63 -9.95
N ILE A 181 6.54 4.39 -9.10
CA ILE A 181 5.81 5.59 -9.50
C ILE A 181 6.50 6.82 -8.93
N THR A 182 6.50 7.91 -9.69
CA THR A 182 7.12 9.16 -9.26
C THR A 182 6.05 10.22 -9.01
N PHE A 183 6.30 11.02 -7.99
CA PHE A 183 5.47 12.13 -7.57
C PHE A 183 6.26 13.42 -7.64
N ASN A 184 5.69 14.46 -8.25
CA ASN A 184 6.23 15.82 -8.19
C ASN A 184 5.35 16.67 -7.27
N THR A 185 5.92 17.08 -6.13
CA THR A 185 5.27 17.87 -5.07
C THR A 185 4.68 19.20 -5.57
N LEU A 186 5.30 19.82 -6.58
CA LEU A 186 4.84 21.09 -7.15
C LEU A 186 3.59 20.90 -8.03
N TYR A 187 3.54 19.81 -8.78
CA TYR A 187 2.38 19.48 -9.61
C TYR A 187 1.21 18.99 -8.75
N TYR A 188 1.51 18.18 -7.73
CA TYR A 188 0.48 17.69 -6.81
C TYR A 188 -0.19 18.78 -5.98
N ALA A 189 0.45 19.93 -5.76
CA ALA A 189 -0.17 21.05 -5.06
C ALA A 189 -1.55 21.42 -5.64
N GLN A 190 -1.77 21.21 -6.94
CA GLN A 190 -3.05 21.43 -7.62
C GLN A 190 -4.13 20.41 -7.25
N PHE A 191 -3.72 19.19 -6.85
CA PHE A 191 -4.60 18.09 -6.47
C PHE A 191 -4.73 17.92 -4.95
N ARG A 192 -3.79 18.47 -4.16
CA ARG A 192 -3.73 18.30 -2.69
C ARG A 192 -5.06 18.61 -2.02
N ASP A 193 -5.66 19.76 -2.33
CA ASP A 193 -6.94 20.15 -1.73
C ASP A 193 -8.08 19.21 -2.13
N LYS A 194 -8.09 18.75 -3.39
CA LYS A 194 -9.07 17.78 -3.89
C LYS A 194 -8.94 16.44 -3.16
N VAL A 195 -7.72 15.93 -3.03
CA VAL A 195 -7.44 14.66 -2.34
C VAL A 195 -7.80 14.78 -0.87
N LYS A 196 -7.32 15.83 -0.19
CA LYS A 196 -7.61 16.07 1.23
C LYS A 196 -9.10 16.20 1.48
N LYS A 197 -9.82 16.98 0.66
CA LYS A 197 -11.28 17.12 0.76
C LYS A 197 -12.00 15.80 0.54
N SER A 198 -11.58 14.98 -0.43
CA SER A 198 -12.16 13.65 -0.65
C SER A 198 -11.97 12.73 0.57
N VAL A 199 -10.74 12.65 1.08
CA VAL A 199 -10.40 11.83 2.26
C VAL A 199 -11.20 12.25 3.48
N LEU A 200 -11.29 13.55 3.75
CA LEU A 200 -12.06 14.11 4.87
C LEU A 200 -13.56 13.91 4.70
N SER A 201 -14.11 14.19 3.51
CA SER A 201 -15.54 14.03 3.26
C SER A 201 -15.99 12.59 3.47
N GLN A 202 -15.15 11.63 3.08
CA GLN A 202 -15.45 10.22 3.29
C GLN A 202 -15.32 9.84 4.78
N ALA A 203 -14.29 10.32 5.49
CA ALA A 203 -14.18 10.07 6.93
C ALA A 203 -15.42 10.61 7.70
N ILE A 204 -15.96 11.76 7.27
CA ILE A 204 -17.20 12.31 7.83
C ILE A 204 -18.42 11.43 7.50
N LYS A 205 -18.52 10.91 6.27
CA LYS A 205 -19.60 9.97 5.91
C LYS A 205 -19.53 8.69 6.75
N ASP A 206 -18.34 8.13 6.92
CA ASP A 206 -18.12 6.92 7.71
C ASP A 206 -18.54 7.17 9.17
N LEU A 207 -18.20 8.34 9.75
CA LEU A 207 -18.67 8.73 11.08
C LEU A 207 -20.18 8.92 11.16
N SER A 208 -20.80 9.55 10.15
CA SER A 208 -22.26 9.79 10.13
C SER A 208 -23.04 8.48 9.99
N ALA A 209 -22.48 7.47 9.31
CA ALA A 209 -23.07 6.13 9.21
C ALA A 209 -22.96 5.32 10.52
N LEU A 210 -22.14 5.78 11.47
CA LEU A 210 -21.94 5.19 12.79
C LEU A 210 -22.59 6.02 13.91
N GLU A 211 -23.36 7.05 13.55
CA GLU A 211 -24.13 7.86 14.50
C GLU A 211 -25.26 7.00 15.11
N ILE A 212 -25.32 6.92 16.45
CA ILE A 212 -26.30 6.15 17.22
C ILE A 212 -27.39 7.09 17.75
#